data_AF-A0A7D6Z593-F1
#
_entry.id   AF-A0A7D6Z593-F1
#
_cell.length_a   1.000
_cell.length_b   1.000
_cell.length_c   1.000
_cell.angle_alpha   90.00
_cell.angle_beta   90.00
_cell.angle_gamma   90.00
#
_symmetry.space_group_name_H-M   'P 1'
#
loop_
_entity.id
_entity.type
_entity.pdbx_description
1 polymer ?
#
loop_
_entity_poly.entity_id
_entity_poly.type
_entity_poly.pdbx_seq_one_letter_code
_entity_poly.pdbx_strand_id
1 'polypeptide(L)'
;MSIAHVIVTVLAAAWVGFSAVSLYRRAAFVVDPLKQYSVPESWWTPLALAKGAGALGLIAGLFIPYMGVAAAIGLILYFAGALITVLRARVYASLPFPLLYLIPVAAAMGLGFAA
;
A
#
# COMPACT_ATOMS: atom_id res chain seq x y z
N MET A 1 -21.92 8.25 1.68
CA MET A 1 -20.63 8.87 1.27
C MET A 1 -20.28 10.03 2.21
N SER A 2 -19.44 9.77 3.20
CA SER A 2 -18.96 10.79 4.15
C SER A 2 -17.75 11.54 3.57
N ILE A 3 -17.65 12.86 3.80
CA ILE A 3 -16.48 13.67 3.43
C ILE A 3 -15.19 13.06 4.00
N ALA A 4 -15.25 12.50 5.21
CA ALA A 4 -14.12 11.83 5.83
C ALA A 4 -13.64 10.62 5.02
N HIS A 5 -14.56 9.79 4.51
CA HIS A 5 -14.23 8.63 3.69
C HIS A 5 -13.50 9.06 2.40
N VAL A 6 -14.00 10.10 1.72
CA VAL A 6 -13.38 10.61 0.48
C VAL A 6 -11.98 11.12 0.75
N ILE A 7 -11.80 11.98 1.76
CA ILE A 7 -10.50 12.56 2.11
C ILE A 7 -9.50 11.46 2.46
N VAL A 8 -9.87 10.51 3.33
CA VAL A 8 -8.97 9.44 3.76
C VAL A 8 -8.61 8.53 2.60
N THR A 9 -9.55 8.20 1.72
CA THR A 9 -9.31 7.36 0.54
C THR A 9 -8.34 8.05 -0.44
N VAL A 10 -8.56 9.34 -0.74
CA VAL A 10 -7.68 10.09 -1.65
C VAL A 10 -6.27 10.21 -1.08
N LEU A 11 -6.14 10.52 0.22
CA LEU A 11 -4.83 10.61 0.87
C LEU A 11 -4.12 9.25 0.90
N ALA A 12 -4.83 8.16 1.23
CA ALA A 12 -4.29 6.82 1.22
C ALA A 12 -3.83 6.42 -0.19
N ALA A 13 -4.64 6.67 -1.22
CA ALA A 13 -4.30 6.39 -2.61
C ALA A 13 -3.09 7.20 -3.07
N ALA A 14 -3.02 8.49 -2.77
CA ALA A 14 -1.88 9.34 -3.10
C ALA A 14 -0.59 8.86 -2.41
N TRP A 15 -0.68 8.49 -1.13
CA TRP A 15 0.46 7.98 -0.36
C TRP A 15 0.98 6.63 -0.89
N VAL A 16 0.08 5.69 -1.16
CA VAL A 16 0.42 4.39 -1.75
C VAL A 16 0.95 4.58 -3.18
N GLY A 17 0.35 5.47 -3.97
CA GLY A 17 0.80 5.81 -5.32
C GLY A 17 2.20 6.41 -5.34
N PHE A 18 2.51 7.33 -4.42
CA PHE A 18 3.87 7.85 -4.23
C PHE A 18 4.87 6.73 -3.91
N SER A 19 4.49 5.79 -3.03
CA SER A 19 5.30 4.61 -2.73
C SER A 19 5.53 3.71 -3.94
N ALA A 20 4.49 3.50 -4.76
CA ALA A 20 4.56 2.71 -5.99
C ALA A 20 5.54 3.33 -6.99
N VAL A 21 5.41 4.63 -7.26
CA VAL A 21 6.31 5.36 -8.17
C VAL A 21 7.75 5.36 -7.64
N SER A 22 7.94 5.53 -6.33
CA SER A 22 9.26 5.52 -5.71
C SER A 22 9.94 4.16 -5.83
N LEU A 23 9.19 3.06 -5.66
CA LEU A 23 9.69 1.71 -5.88
C LEU A 23 9.99 1.45 -7.37
N TYR A 24 9.11 1.89 -8.27
CA TYR A 24 9.29 1.76 -9.71
C TYR A 24 10.54 2.50 -10.20
N ARG A 25 10.79 3.71 -9.66
CA ARG A 25 11.98 4.51 -9.93
C ARG A 25 13.23 4.05 -9.17
N ARG A 26 13.13 2.97 -8.38
CA ARG A 26 14.23 2.42 -7.58
C ARG A 26 14.86 3.44 -6.63
N ALA A 27 14.05 4.31 -6.02
CA ALA A 27 14.54 5.32 -5.11
C ALA A 27 15.25 4.67 -3.91
N ALA A 28 16.45 5.16 -3.56
CA ALA A 28 17.34 4.57 -2.55
C ALA A 28 16.63 4.27 -1.22
N PHE A 29 15.83 5.21 -0.72
CA PHE A 29 15.06 5.06 0.52
C PHE A 29 14.02 3.92 0.49
N VAL A 30 13.64 3.40 -0.68
CA VAL A 30 12.74 2.25 -0.83
C VAL A 30 13.51 0.97 -1.12
N VAL A 31 14.52 1.02 -2.00
CA VAL A 31 15.24 -0.18 -2.44
C VAL A 31 16.31 -0.64 -1.47
N ASP A 32 16.93 0.26 -0.71
CA ASP A 32 17.97 -0.14 0.26
C ASP A 32 17.38 -0.97 1.41
N PRO A 33 16.21 -0.63 1.98
CA PRO A 33 15.53 -1.54 2.91
C PRO A 33 15.11 -2.86 2.24
N LEU A 34 14.66 -2.86 0.97
CA LEU A 34 14.32 -4.11 0.26
C LEU A 34 15.52 -5.04 0.07
N LYS A 35 16.71 -4.47 -0.16
CA LYS A 35 17.97 -5.24 -0.19
C LYS A 35 18.28 -5.84 1.18
N GLN A 36 18.06 -5.09 2.27
CA GLN A 36 18.26 -5.61 3.63
C GLN A 36 17.33 -6.80 3.92
N TYR A 37 16.12 -6.83 3.36
CA TYR A 37 15.21 -7.97 3.50
C TYR A 37 15.49 -9.11 2.51
N SER A 38 16.54 -8.99 1.69
CA SER A 38 16.88 -9.97 0.63
C SER A 38 15.76 -10.18 -0.39
N VAL A 39 14.97 -9.14 -0.71
CA VAL A 39 13.95 -9.22 -1.76
C VAL A 39 14.63 -9.10 -3.13
N PRO A 40 14.51 -10.10 -4.02
CA PRO A 40 15.17 -10.06 -5.33
C PRO A 40 14.68 -8.88 -6.18
N GLU A 41 15.58 -8.26 -6.95
CA GLU A 41 15.23 -7.10 -7.80
C GLU A 41 14.14 -7.38 -8.83
N SER A 42 14.04 -8.64 -9.28
CA SER A 42 12.99 -9.10 -10.19
C SER A 42 11.58 -8.89 -9.65
N TRP A 43 11.42 -8.81 -8.33
CA TRP A 43 10.15 -8.54 -7.66
C TRP A 43 9.82 -7.05 -7.53
N TRP A 44 10.78 -6.14 -7.68
CA TRP A 44 10.56 -4.73 -7.39
C TRP A 44 9.54 -4.09 -8.36
N THR A 45 9.66 -4.37 -9.65
CA THR A 45 8.72 -3.86 -10.66
C THR A 45 7.31 -4.44 -10.48
N PRO A 46 7.12 -5.78 -10.37
CA PRO A 46 5.80 -6.35 -10.05
C PRO A 46 5.17 -5.78 -8.78
N LEU A 47 5.96 -5.61 -7.71
CA LEU A 47 5.49 -5.05 -6.45
C LEU A 47 5.07 -3.57 -6.59
N ALA A 48 5.83 -2.78 -7.35
CA ALA A 48 5.47 -1.39 -7.66
C ALA A 48 4.16 -1.31 -8.43
N LEU A 49 3.98 -2.15 -9.45
CA LEU A 49 2.76 -2.21 -10.26
C LEU A 49 1.56 -2.64 -9.41
N ALA A 50 1.73 -3.63 -8.53
CA ALA A 50 0.66 -4.07 -7.63
C ALA A 50 0.21 -2.95 -6.68
N LYS A 51 1.15 -2.19 -6.08
CA LYS A 51 0.82 -1.00 -5.29
C LYS A 51 0.10 0.06 -6.11
N GLY A 52 0.60 0.34 -7.32
CA GLY A 52 0.02 1.32 -8.24
C GLY A 52 -1.41 0.96 -8.62
N ALA A 53 -1.66 -0.31 -8.96
CA ALA A 53 -2.99 -0.83 -9.25
C ALA A 53 -3.93 -0.70 -8.05
N GLY A 54 -3.45 -1.00 -6.84
CA GLY A 54 -4.22 -0.80 -5.61
C GLY A 54 -4.56 0.68 -5.36
N ALA A 55 -3.62 1.60 -5.55
CA ALA A 55 -3.86 3.04 -5.41
C ALA A 55 -4.91 3.55 -6.41
N LEU A 56 -4.81 3.13 -7.68
CA LEU A 56 -5.80 3.46 -8.70
C LEU A 56 -7.16 2.85 -8.39
N GLY A 57 -7.18 1.60 -7.90
CA GLY A 57 -8.39 0.90 -7.49
C GLY A 57 -9.11 1.56 -6.31
N LEU A 58 -8.38 2.16 -5.36
CA LEU A 58 -8.98 2.96 -4.28
C LEU A 58 -9.70 4.21 -4.82
N ILE A 59 -9.10 4.92 -5.78
CA ILE A 59 -9.73 6.08 -6.42
C ILE A 59 -10.95 5.66 -7.24
N ALA A 60 -10.82 4.60 -8.05
CA ALA A 60 -11.95 4.03 -8.79
C ALA A 60 -13.07 3.57 -7.84
N GLY A 61 -12.68 3.10 -6.65
CA GLY A 61 -13.56 2.68 -5.55
C GLY A 61 -14.53 3.75 -5.06
N LEU A 62 -14.18 5.03 -5.19
CA LEU A 62 -15.08 6.14 -4.84
C LEU A 62 -16.31 6.21 -5.76
N PHE A 63 -16.21 5.68 -6.98
CA PHE A 63 -17.30 5.61 -7.95
C PHE A 63 -17.89 4.20 -8.06
N ILE A 64 -17.07 3.17 -7.88
CA ILE A 64 -17.43 1.76 -8.00
C ILE A 64 -17.05 1.03 -6.70
N PRO A 65 -17.95 0.92 -5.71
CA PRO A 65 -17.61 0.43 -4.36
C PRO A 65 -16.90 -0.93 -4.35
N TYR A 66 -17.31 -1.87 -5.21
CA TYR A 66 -16.70 -3.20 -5.31
C TYR A 66 -15.21 -3.14 -5.70
N MET A 67 -14.80 -2.16 -6.53
CA MET A 67 -13.39 -1.96 -6.86
C MET A 67 -12.59 -1.42 -5.67
N GLY A 68 -13.20 -0.52 -4.89
CA GLY A 68 -12.57 0.04 -3.68
C GLY A 68 -12.27 -1.04 -2.65
N VAL A 69 -13.23 -1.93 -2.40
CA VAL A 69 -13.07 -3.06 -1.48
C VAL A 69 -11.99 -4.03 -1.98
N ALA A 70 -12.02 -4.42 -3.26
CA ALA A 70 -11.01 -5.30 -3.83
C ALA A 70 -9.60 -4.69 -3.78
N ALA A 71 -9.47 -3.41 -4.08
CA ALA A 71 -8.21 -2.68 -4.00
C ALA A 71 -7.68 -2.57 -2.56
N ALA A 72 -8.56 -2.26 -1.60
CA ALA A 72 -8.20 -2.21 -0.19
C ALA A 72 -7.72 -3.56 0.32
N ILE A 73 -8.44 -4.65 0.02
CA ILE A 73 -8.03 -6.01 0.39
C ILE A 73 -6.67 -6.36 -0.24
N GLY A 74 -6.49 -6.08 -1.53
CA GLY A 74 -5.22 -6.33 -2.23
C GLY A 74 -4.04 -5.58 -1.60
N LEU A 75 -4.23 -4.30 -1.25
CA LEU A 75 -3.22 -3.50 -0.56
C LEU A 75 -2.96 -4.00 0.86
N ILE A 76 -3.98 -4.40 1.61
CA ILE A 76 -3.83 -4.98 2.95
C ILE A 76 -2.99 -6.27 2.86
N LEU A 77 -3.31 -7.18 1.94
CA LEU A 77 -2.54 -8.41 1.73
C LEU A 77 -1.10 -8.10 1.29
N TYR A 78 -0.91 -7.12 0.40
CA TYR A 78 0.40 -6.66 -0.02
C TYR A 78 1.25 -6.20 1.18
N PHE A 79 0.71 -5.32 2.03
CA PHE A 79 1.45 -4.77 3.17
C PHE A 79 1.62 -5.77 4.30
N ALA A 80 0.68 -6.71 4.48
CA ALA A 80 0.84 -7.86 5.37
C ALA A 80 2.00 -8.76 4.90
N GLY A 81 2.09 -9.05 3.59
CA GLY A 81 3.22 -9.76 3.00
C GLY A 81 4.54 -9.04 3.24
N ALA A 82 4.57 -7.71 3.09
CA ALA A 82 5.74 -6.91 3.41
C ALA A 82 6.13 -7.00 4.89
N LEU A 83 5.17 -6.99 5.81
CA LEU A 83 5.41 -7.17 7.25
C LEU A 83 6.02 -8.55 7.53
N ILE A 84 5.49 -9.61 6.93
CA ILE A 84 6.05 -10.97 7.04
C ILE A 84 7.48 -11.02 6.52
N THR A 85 7.79 -10.36 5.39
CA THR A 85 9.15 -10.28 4.84
C THR A 85 10.11 -9.57 5.80
N VAL A 86 9.70 -8.45 6.39
CA VAL A 86 10.50 -7.72 7.40
C VAL A 86 10.74 -8.58 8.64
N LEU A 87 9.70 -9.26 9.14
CA LEU A 87 9.79 -10.16 10.29
C LEU A 87 10.72 -11.35 10.02
N ARG A 88 10.64 -11.95 8.82
CA ARG A 88 11.53 -13.05 8.40
C ARG A 88 12.98 -12.60 8.28
N ALA A 89 13.21 -11.39 7.78
CA ALA A 89 14.54 -10.79 7.71
C ALA A 89 15.07 -10.31 9.07
N ARG A 90 14.23 -10.33 10.13
CA ARG A 90 14.56 -9.86 11.49
C ARG A 90 14.99 -8.39 11.54
N VAL A 91 14.54 -7.56 10.59
CA VAL A 91 14.85 -6.12 10.52
C VAL A 91 13.72 -5.31 11.17
N TYR A 92 13.57 -5.41 12.49
CA TYR A 92 12.41 -4.86 13.20
C TYR A 92 12.27 -3.33 13.11
N ALA A 93 13.38 -2.61 12.91
CA ALA A 93 13.39 -1.16 12.71
C ALA A 93 12.54 -0.71 11.49
N SER A 94 12.26 -1.64 10.58
CA SER A 94 11.52 -1.37 9.35
C SER A 94 10.04 -1.74 9.38
N LEU A 95 9.55 -2.31 10.49
CA LEU A 95 8.12 -2.61 10.69
C LEU A 95 7.21 -1.37 10.57
N PRO A 96 7.63 -0.15 10.95
CA PRO A 96 6.80 1.03 10.78
C PRO A 96 6.47 1.31 9.31
N PHE A 97 7.37 1.00 8.35
CA PHE A 97 7.14 1.36 6.95
C PHE A 97 5.89 0.68 6.37
N PRO A 98 5.71 -0.66 6.40
CA PRO A 98 4.47 -1.28 5.92
C PRO A 98 3.22 -0.80 6.67
N LEU A 99 3.32 -0.59 7.98
CA LEU A 99 2.18 -0.16 8.81
C LEU A 99 1.68 1.23 8.43
N LEU A 100 2.58 2.16 8.11
CA LEU A 100 2.24 3.52 7.66
C LEU A 100 1.41 3.54 6.37
N TYR A 101 1.48 2.51 5.54
CA TYR A 101 0.63 2.37 4.36
C TYR A 101 -0.63 1.53 4.61
N LEU A 102 -0.54 0.51 5.47
CA LEU A 102 -1.66 -0.37 5.79
C LEU A 102 -2.76 0.36 6.56
N ILE A 103 -2.40 1.16 7.56
CA ILE A 103 -3.36 1.83 8.45
C ILE A 103 -4.30 2.78 7.68
N PRO A 104 -3.82 3.69 6.80
CA PRO A 104 -4.71 4.56 6.03
C PRO A 104 -5.65 3.81 5.09
N VAL A 105 -5.19 2.71 4.49
CA VAL A 105 -6.03 1.88 3.59
C VAL A 105 -7.13 1.17 4.38
N ALA A 106 -6.79 0.59 5.53
CA ALA A 106 -7.77 -0.04 6.41
C ALA A 106 -8.79 0.98 6.96
N ALA A 107 -8.32 2.17 7.33
CA ALA A 107 -9.18 3.27 7.77
C ALA A 107 -10.12 3.75 6.65
N ALA A 108 -9.62 3.93 5.43
CA ALA A 108 -10.43 4.28 4.25
C ALA A 108 -11.55 3.25 4.02
N MET A 109 -11.20 1.96 4.08
CA MET A 109 -12.14 0.86 3.91
C MET A 109 -13.20 0.82 5.03
N GLY A 110 -12.79 0.96 6.30
CA GLY A 110 -13.70 1.01 7.44
C GLY A 110 -14.67 2.19 7.38
N LEU A 111 -14.18 3.38 7.02
CA LEU A 111 -15.01 4.57 6.80
C LEU A 111 -15.98 4.38 5.62
N GLY A 112 -15.61 3.60 4.60
CA GLY A 112 -16.48 3.29 3.48
C GLY A 112 -17.65 2.38 3.86
N PHE A 113 -17.43 1.43 4.77
CA PHE A 113 -18.50 0.57 5.30
C PHE A 113 -19.42 1.29 6.30
N ALA A 114 -18.93 2.36 6.94
CA ALA A 114 -19.68 3.12 7.94
C ALA A 114 -20.45 4.33 7.38
N ALA A 115 -20.40 4.58 6.06
CA ALA A 115 -20.88 5.80 5.40
C ALA A 115 -21.96 5.57 4.34
#